data_AF-A0A7C6ZYD5-F1
#
_entry.id   AF-A0A7C6ZYD5-F1
#
_cell.length_a   1.000
_cell.length_b   1.000
_cell.length_c   1.000
_cell.angle_alpha   90.00
_cell.angle_beta   90.00
_cell.angle_gamma   90.00
#
_symmetry.space_group_name_H-M   'P 1'
#
loop_
_entity.id
_entity.type
_entity.pdbx_description
1 polymer ?
#
loop_
_entity_poly.entity_id
_entity_poly.type
_entity_poly.pdbx_seq_one_letter_code
_entity_poly.pdbx_strand_id
1 'polypeptide(L)'
;MNNSLEMGLPEKFNIAGLNGGLTVTFYCSSCDMNVTRDIYDVNNMELALKEAWKEARKYFNRCHECGAWVCDDHYNEDVMKCISCHPK
;
A
#
# COMPACT_ATOMS: atom_id res chain seq x y z
N MET A 1 -1.29 25.03 -3.10
CA MET A 1 -2.16 24.06 -3.81
C MET A 1 -1.52 22.71 -3.59
N ASN A 2 -1.89 22.08 -2.50
CA ASN A 2 -1.12 20.97 -1.95
C ASN A 2 -1.86 19.73 -2.45
N ASN A 3 -1.29 19.13 -3.49
CA ASN A 3 -1.89 18.02 -4.20
C ASN A 3 -2.14 16.90 -3.18
N SER A 4 -3.41 16.59 -2.91
CA SER A 4 -3.83 15.68 -1.82
C SER A 4 -3.48 14.20 -2.08
N LEU A 5 -2.61 13.96 -3.06
CA LEU A 5 -2.12 12.66 -3.52
C LEU A 5 -0.72 12.31 -2.99
N GLU A 6 -0.06 13.16 -2.20
CA GLU A 6 1.09 12.74 -1.37
C GLU A 6 0.65 11.92 -0.14
N MET A 7 -0.41 11.13 -0.31
CA MET A 7 -0.74 10.06 0.62
C MET A 7 0.32 9.00 0.39
N GLY A 8 1.14 8.71 1.40
CA GLY A 8 2.18 7.67 1.35
C GLY A 8 1.60 6.28 1.08
N LEU A 9 1.13 6.06 -0.14
CA LEU A 9 0.63 4.82 -0.70
C LEU A 9 1.83 3.93 -1.07
N PRO A 10 1.63 2.61 -1.19
CA PRO A 10 2.61 1.73 -1.80
C PRO A 10 2.86 2.10 -3.25
N GLU A 11 4.11 1.92 -3.69
CA GLU A 11 4.51 2.12 -5.09
C GLU A 11 3.88 1.08 -6.03
N LYS A 12 3.54 -0.10 -5.48
CA LYS A 12 2.93 -1.20 -6.21
C LYS A 12 1.48 -1.39 -5.77
N PHE A 13 0.57 -1.09 -6.68
CA PHE A 13 -0.84 -1.41 -6.53
C PHE A 13 -1.48 -1.69 -7.89
N ASN A 14 -2.65 -2.33 -7.87
CA ASN A 14 -3.50 -2.54 -9.03
C ASN A 14 -4.94 -2.13 -8.69
N ILE A 15 -5.68 -1.69 -9.70
CA ILE A 15 -7.10 -1.36 -9.59
C ILE A 15 -7.84 -2.08 -10.71
N ALA A 16 -8.90 -2.80 -10.34
CA ALA A 16 -9.80 -3.46 -11.29
C ALA A 16 -11.24 -2.97 -11.08
N GLY A 17 -12.02 -2.97 -12.16
CA GLY A 17 -13.45 -2.68 -12.09
C GLY A 17 -14.21 -3.81 -11.40
N LEU A 18 -15.16 -3.44 -10.55
CA LEU A 18 -16.11 -4.33 -9.89
C LEU A 18 -17.52 -3.84 -10.18
N ASN A 19 -18.52 -4.73 -10.19
CA ASN A 19 -19.92 -4.33 -10.39
C ASN A 19 -20.36 -3.40 -9.25
N GLY A 20 -20.46 -2.10 -9.54
CA GLY A 20 -20.81 -1.07 -8.55
C GLY A 20 -19.64 -0.60 -7.67
N GLY A 21 -18.39 -0.87 -8.06
CA GLY A 21 -17.23 -0.50 -7.26
C GLY A 21 -15.88 -0.67 -7.95
N LEU A 22 -14.83 -0.66 -7.15
CA LEU A 22 -13.45 -0.90 -7.56
C LEU A 22 -12.79 -1.90 -6.60
N THR A 23 -12.05 -2.85 -7.16
CA THR A 23 -11.15 -3.72 -6.40
C THR A 23 -9.75 -3.11 -6.44
N VAL A 24 -9.18 -2.85 -5.28
CA VAL A 24 -7.83 -2.29 -5.12
C VAL A 24 -6.94 -3.32 -4.45
N THR A 25 -5.80 -3.63 -5.06
CA THR A 25 -4.80 -4.54 -4.50
C THR A 25 -3.50 -3.79 -4.27
N PHE A 26 -2.97 -3.83 -3.04
CA PHE A 26 -1.65 -3.29 -2.69
C PHE A 26 -0.64 -4.42 -2.52
N TYR A 27 0.60 -4.22 -2.95
CA TYR A 27 1.65 -5.25 -2.92
C TYR A 27 2.82 -4.82 -2.05
N CYS A 28 3.51 -5.80 -1.47
CA CYS A 28 4.83 -5.62 -0.90
C CYS A 28 5.80 -5.15 -2.00
N SER A 29 6.64 -4.16 -1.71
CA SER A 29 7.65 -3.73 -2.69
C SER A 29 8.65 -4.85 -3.02
N SER A 30 8.89 -5.81 -2.12
CA SER A 30 9.93 -6.84 -2.23
C SER A 30 9.45 -8.24 -2.64
N CYS A 31 8.13 -8.51 -2.65
CA CYS A 31 7.58 -9.82 -3.02
C CYS A 31 6.13 -9.70 -3.53
N ASP A 32 5.49 -10.83 -3.84
CA ASP A 32 4.12 -10.86 -4.38
C ASP A 32 3.02 -10.88 -3.29
N MET A 33 3.39 -10.81 -2.01
CA MET A 33 2.42 -10.66 -0.91
C MET A 33 1.60 -9.39 -1.14
N ASN A 34 0.29 -9.52 -0.98
CA ASN A 34 -0.64 -8.46 -1.29
C ASN A 34 -1.87 -8.46 -0.39
N VAL A 35 -2.54 -7.31 -0.37
CA VAL A 35 -3.82 -7.11 0.32
C VAL A 35 -4.79 -6.47 -0.64
N THR A 36 -5.93 -7.13 -0.85
CA THR A 36 -7.02 -6.66 -1.71
C THR A 36 -8.19 -6.12 -0.89
N ARG A 37 -8.79 -5.03 -1.37
CA ARG A 37 -10.01 -4.42 -0.83
C ARG A 37 -10.97 -4.06 -1.96
N ASP A 38 -12.23 -4.43 -1.78
CA ASP A 38 -13.31 -3.99 -2.63
C ASP A 38 -13.96 -2.76 -2.02
N ILE A 39 -14.09 -1.70 -2.82
CA ILE A 39 -14.71 -0.46 -2.42
C ILE A 39 -15.93 -0.22 -3.31
N TYR A 40 -17.10 -0.22 -2.70
CA TYR A 40 -18.38 0.02 -3.36
C TYR A 40 -18.81 1.48 -3.24
N ASP A 41 -19.80 1.89 -4.03
CA ASP A 41 -20.45 3.21 -3.95
C ASP A 41 -19.48 4.40 -4.09
N VAL A 42 -18.34 4.18 -4.74
CA VAL A 42 -17.33 5.20 -5.04
C VAL A 42 -17.44 5.63 -6.50
N ASN A 43 -17.45 6.95 -6.71
CA ASN A 43 -17.55 7.56 -8.04
C ASN A 43 -16.20 7.99 -8.62
N ASN A 44 -15.11 7.81 -7.87
CA ASN A 44 -13.76 8.16 -8.33
C ASN A 44 -12.69 7.23 -7.75
N MET A 45 -11.64 7.05 -8.54
CA MET A 45 -10.53 6.14 -8.26
C MET A 45 -9.69 6.56 -7.05
N GLU A 46 -9.50 7.87 -6.86
CA GLU A 46 -8.68 8.41 -5.76
C GLU A 46 -9.30 8.11 -4.39
N LEU A 47 -10.61 8.27 -4.26
CA LEU A 47 -11.36 7.93 -3.06
C LEU A 47 -11.30 6.43 -2.78
N ALA A 48 -11.47 5.60 -3.82
CA ALA A 48 -11.35 4.15 -3.68
C ALA A 48 -9.95 3.74 -3.18
N LEU A 49 -8.89 4.30 -3.77
CA LEU A 49 -7.51 4.09 -3.32
C LEU A 49 -7.32 4.49 -1.86
N LYS A 50 -7.83 5.66 -1.47
CA LYS A 50 -7.71 6.19 -0.11
C LYS A 50 -8.43 5.31 0.91
N GLU A 51 -9.67 4.93 0.65
CA GLU A 51 -10.45 4.07 1.55
C GLU A 51 -9.82 2.67 1.65
N ALA A 52 -9.45 2.07 0.51
CA ALA A 52 -8.76 0.79 0.49
C ALA A 52 -7.43 0.84 1.28
N TRP A 53 -6.67 1.93 1.16
CA TRP A 53 -5.39 2.06 1.87
C TRP A 53 -5.57 2.21 3.38
N LYS A 54 -6.59 2.94 3.86
CA LYS A 54 -6.86 3.06 5.31
C LYS A 54 -6.96 1.69 5.97
N GLU A 55 -7.57 0.72 5.28
CA GLU A 55 -7.75 -0.64 5.78
C GLU A 55 -6.52 -1.54 5.55
N ALA A 56 -5.85 -1.38 4.42
CA ALA A 56 -4.71 -2.20 4.01
C ALA A 56 -3.39 -1.79 4.69
N ARG A 57 -3.22 -0.52 5.08
CA ARG A 57 -1.96 0.03 5.60
C ARG A 57 -1.37 -0.77 6.76
N LYS A 58 -2.21 -1.32 7.64
CA LYS A 58 -1.76 -2.07 8.83
C LYS A 58 -1.01 -3.37 8.52
N TYR A 59 -1.04 -3.84 7.28
CA TYR A 59 -0.33 -5.05 6.83
C TYR A 59 1.04 -4.75 6.20
N PHE A 60 1.45 -3.48 6.20
CA PHE A 60 2.71 -3.04 5.61
C PHE A 60 3.49 -2.14 6.57
N ASN A 61 4.81 -2.20 6.46
CA ASN A 61 5.75 -1.33 7.17
C ASN A 61 6.45 -0.42 6.17
N ARG A 62 6.59 0.86 6.52
CA ARG A 62 7.27 1.84 5.68
C ARG A 62 8.74 1.91 6.06
N CYS A 63 9.64 1.64 5.13
CA CYS A 63 11.07 1.80 5.33
C CYS A 63 11.42 3.26 5.61
N HIS A 64 12.14 3.54 6.69
CA HIS A 64 12.56 4.90 7.04
C HIS A 64 13.72 5.43 6.17
N GLU A 65 14.38 4.57 5.40
CA GLU A 65 15.44 4.95 4.47
C GLU A 65 14.89 5.26 3.07
N CYS A 66 14.28 4.26 2.42
CA CYS A 66 13.83 4.40 1.02
C CYS A 66 12.35 4.74 0.86
N GLY A 67 11.56 4.72 1.94
CA GLY A 67 10.12 5.01 1.88
C GLY A 67 9.23 3.88 1.34
N ALA A 68 9.80 2.76 0.89
CA ALA A 68 9.06 1.62 0.37
C ALA A 68 8.16 0.98 1.44
N TRP A 69 7.01 0.45 1.01
CA TRP A 69 6.08 -0.31 1.86
C TRP A 69 6.30 -1.81 1.65
N VAL A 70 6.65 -2.52 2.72
CA VAL A 70 7.01 -3.95 2.68
C VAL A 70 6.20 -4.73 3.72
N CYS A 71 5.99 -6.03 3.49
CA CYS A 71 5.40 -6.90 4.50
C CYS A 71 6.37 -7.17 5.65
N ASP A 72 5.88 -7.76 6.75
CA ASP A 72 6.65 -8.05 7.96
C ASP A 72 7.93 -8.86 7.67
N ASP A 73 7.84 -9.88 6.82
CA ASP A 73 9.00 -10.72 6.43
C ASP A 73 10.14 -9.93 5.77
N HIS A 74 9.81 -8.80 5.13
CA HIS A 74 10.75 -7.96 4.40
C HIS A 74 11.09 -6.66 5.14
N TYR A 75 10.72 -6.56 6.43
CA TYR A 75 11.00 -5.44 7.30
C TYR A 75 11.93 -5.85 8.44
N ASN A 76 13.05 -5.15 8.60
CA ASN A 76 13.90 -5.22 9.78
C ASN A 76 13.38 -4.18 10.80
N GLU A 77 12.69 -4.69 11.81
CA GLU A 77 12.05 -3.96 12.89
C GLU A 77 13.06 -3.29 13.84
N ASP A 78 14.25 -3.86 14.03
CA ASP A 78 15.27 -3.35 14.96
C ASP A 78 15.81 -1.98 14.51
N VAL A 79 15.89 -1.77 13.20
CA VAL A 79 16.38 -0.51 12.60
C VAL A 79 15.32 0.25 11.83
N MET A 80 14.07 -0.24 11.80
CA MET A 80 12.93 0.34 11.09
C MET A 80 13.17 0.54 9.57
N LYS A 81 13.79 -0.45 8.92
CA LYS A 81 14.12 -0.41 7.48
C LYS A 81 13.69 -1.70 6.79
N CYS A 82 13.48 -1.66 5.46
CA CYS A 82 13.30 -2.90 4.71
C CYS A 82 14.63 -3.68 4.66
N ILE A 83 14.53 -5.01 4.50
CA ILE A 83 15.71 -5.88 4.48
C ILE A 83 16.65 -5.61 3.30
N SER A 84 16.17 -4.97 2.23
CA SER A 84 17.00 -4.52 1.12
C SER A 84 17.91 -3.33 1.50
N CYS A 85 17.44 -2.45 2.39
CA CYS A 85 18.24 -1.34 2.92
C CYS A 85 19.10 -1.78 4.11
N HIS A 86 18.59 -2.70 4.93
CA HIS A 86 19.32 -3.24 6.07
C HIS A 86 18.85 -4.67 6.37
N PRO A 87 19.62 -5.70 5.99
CA PRO A 87 19.31 -7.10 6.30
C PRO A 87 19.10 -7.33 7.81
N LYS A 88 18.36 -8.39 8.14
CA LYS A 88 18.23 -8.87 9.54
C LYS A 88 19.51 -9.56 9.99
#